data_AF-A0A9D2Y746-F1
#
_entry.id   AF-A0A9D2Y746-F1
#
_cell.length_a   1.000
_cell.length_b   1.000
_cell.length_c   1.000
_cell.angle_alpha   90.00
_cell.angle_beta   90.00
_cell.angle_gamma   90.00
#
_symmetry.space_group_name_H-M   'P 1'
#
loop_
_entity.id
_entity.type
_entity.pdbx_description
1 polymer ?
#
loop_
_entity_poly.entity_id
_entity_poly.type
_entity_poly.pdbx_seq_one_letter_code
_entity_poly.pdbx_strand_id
1 'polypeptide(L)'
;MYQLSRLLHDYHRDLYTHFEEHEICPSLYAAPWFLTLFASQFPLGFVSRIFDFVLVQGTEVIFKVALCLLSSHEGEIVECDGFESIVDYLKTTLPTLTQAQMEQTIAKVHLLQVNR
;
A
#
# COMPACT_ATOMS: atom_id res chain seq x y z
N MET A 1 -4.85 -2.11 -10.93
CA MET A 1 -4.00 -0.90 -10.80
C MET A 1 -4.80 0.39 -10.82
N TYR A 2 -5.63 0.66 -11.84
CA TYR A 2 -6.49 1.86 -11.86
C TYR A 2 -7.32 2.06 -10.58
N GLN A 3 -7.91 0.99 -10.03
CA GLN A 3 -8.66 1.06 -8.77
C GLN A 3 -7.83 1.58 -7.59
N LEU A 4 -6.56 1.18 -7.46
CA LEU A 4 -5.70 1.69 -6.38
C LEU A 4 -5.39 3.19 -6.56
N SER A 5 -5.13 3.62 -7.78
CA SER A 5 -4.96 5.05 -8.11
C SER A 5 -6.22 5.86 -7.77
N ARG A 6 -7.41 5.35 -8.10
CA ARG A 6 -8.68 5.98 -7.70
C ARG A 6 -8.86 6.06 -6.19
N LEU A 7 -8.53 5.00 -5.46
CA LEU A 7 -8.59 5.02 -4.00
C LEU A 7 -7.61 6.03 -3.39
N LEU A 8 -6.41 6.17 -3.94
CA LEU A 8 -5.48 7.23 -3.51
C LEU A 8 -6.08 8.61 -3.77
N HIS A 9 -6.63 8.85 -4.98
CA HIS A 9 -7.29 10.12 -5.29
C HIS A 9 -8.43 10.44 -4.30
N ASP A 10 -9.24 9.44 -3.93
CA ASP A 10 -10.44 9.65 -3.12
C ASP A 10 -10.14 9.76 -1.61
N TYR A 11 -9.07 9.12 -1.09
CA TYR A 11 -8.76 9.08 0.35
C TYR A 11 -7.47 9.83 0.75
N HIS A 12 -6.47 9.91 -0.14
CA HIS A 12 -5.14 10.48 0.11
C HIS A 12 -4.73 11.38 -1.06
N ARG A 13 -5.44 12.49 -1.22
CA ARG A 13 -5.31 13.37 -2.39
C ARG A 13 -3.90 13.95 -2.54
N ASP A 14 -3.25 14.32 -1.44
CA ASP A 14 -1.92 14.93 -1.48
C ASP A 14 -0.89 13.91 -2.00
N LEU A 15 -0.91 12.68 -1.47
CA LEU A 15 -0.10 11.57 -1.99
C LEU A 15 -0.39 11.26 -3.46
N TYR A 16 -1.67 11.24 -3.86
CA TYR A 16 -2.07 11.03 -5.25
C TYR A 16 -1.50 12.11 -6.18
N THR A 17 -1.64 13.39 -5.81
CA THR A 17 -1.11 14.51 -6.60
C THR A 17 0.40 14.44 -6.71
N HIS A 18 1.10 14.15 -5.61
CA HIS A 18 2.55 13.98 -5.62
C HIS A 18 3.01 12.85 -6.55
N PHE A 19 2.26 11.73 -6.59
CA PHE A 19 2.49 10.66 -7.56
C PHE A 19 2.20 11.07 -9.00
N GLU A 20 1.15 11.84 -9.27
CA GLU A 20 0.87 12.34 -10.63
C GLU A 20 1.96 13.29 -11.12
N GLU A 21 2.42 14.22 -10.28
CA GLU A 21 3.48 15.18 -10.61
C GLU A 21 4.80 14.50 -10.99
N HIS A 22 5.09 13.35 -10.39
CA HIS A 22 6.29 12.55 -10.63
C HIS A 22 6.04 11.34 -11.56
N GLU A 23 4.87 11.25 -12.21
CA GLU A 23 4.49 10.15 -13.12
C GLU A 23 4.57 8.73 -12.50
N ILE A 24 4.35 8.63 -11.18
CA ILE A 24 4.41 7.39 -10.40
C ILE A 24 3.12 6.58 -10.58
N CYS A 25 3.13 5.67 -11.55
CA CYS A 25 2.04 4.73 -11.77
C CYS A 25 2.07 3.56 -10.76
N PRO A 26 0.92 3.12 -10.20
CA PRO A 26 0.87 1.96 -9.30
C PRO A 26 1.45 0.66 -9.86
N SER A 27 1.48 0.49 -11.18
CA SER A 27 2.14 -0.64 -11.85
C SER A 27 3.64 -0.73 -11.55
N LEU A 28 4.30 0.40 -11.23
CA LEU A 28 5.74 0.45 -10.98
C LEU A 28 6.14 -0.20 -9.65
N TYR A 29 5.27 -0.14 -8.63
CA TYR A 29 5.58 -0.61 -7.27
C TYR A 29 4.62 -1.67 -6.76
N ALA A 30 3.33 -1.62 -7.11
CA ALA A 30 2.31 -2.47 -6.51
C ALA A 30 2.08 -3.80 -7.26
N ALA A 31 2.64 -4.00 -8.46
CA ALA A 31 2.45 -5.24 -9.20
C ALA A 31 2.77 -6.50 -8.38
N PRO A 32 3.89 -6.57 -7.63
CA PRO A 32 4.14 -7.69 -6.74
C PRO A 32 3.09 -7.85 -5.65
N TRP A 33 2.58 -6.76 -5.08
CA TRP A 33 1.59 -6.79 -3.99
C TRP A 33 0.32 -7.53 -4.39
N PHE A 34 -0.21 -7.25 -5.59
CA PHE A 34 -1.42 -7.88 -6.09
C PHE A 34 -1.18 -9.31 -6.61
N LEU A 35 -0.05 -9.55 -7.28
CA LEU A 35 0.22 -10.85 -7.90
C LEU A 35 0.65 -11.91 -6.88
N THR A 36 1.34 -11.51 -5.82
CA THR A 36 1.88 -12.43 -4.81
C THR A 36 1.18 -12.31 -3.46
N LEU A 37 0.12 -11.50 -3.37
CA LEU A 37 -0.59 -11.21 -2.12
C LEU A 37 0.39 -10.75 -1.04
N PHE A 38 1.28 -9.83 -1.39
CA PHE A 38 2.38 -9.28 -0.57
C PHE A 38 3.48 -10.28 -0.18
N ALA A 39 3.36 -11.57 -0.49
CA ALA A 39 4.28 -12.62 -0.04
C ALA A 39 5.72 -12.46 -0.54
N SER A 40 5.93 -11.79 -1.67
CA SER A 40 7.26 -11.61 -2.25
C SER A 40 8.12 -10.54 -1.59
N GLN A 41 7.52 -9.63 -0.81
CA GLN A 41 8.21 -8.45 -0.28
C GLN A 41 8.05 -8.25 1.23
N PHE A 42 7.03 -8.89 1.85
CA PHE A 42 6.71 -8.67 3.25
C PHE A 42 6.93 -9.95 4.10
N PRO A 43 7.19 -9.81 5.41
CA PRO A 43 7.39 -10.96 6.30
C PRO A 43 6.19 -11.93 6.32
N LEU A 44 6.45 -13.24 6.33
CA LEU A 44 5.40 -14.27 6.28
C LEU A 44 4.35 -14.15 7.39
N GLY A 45 4.75 -13.71 8.59
CA GLY A 45 3.82 -13.51 9.71
C GLY A 45 2.80 -12.40 9.46
N PHE A 46 3.14 -11.38 8.67
CA PHE A 46 2.19 -10.34 8.25
C PHE A 46 1.34 -10.81 7.08
N VAL A 47 1.96 -11.50 6.12
CA VAL A 47 1.29 -12.06 4.94
C VAL A 47 0.21 -13.07 5.35
N SER A 48 0.47 -13.95 6.32
CA SER A 48 -0.54 -14.91 6.81
C SER A 48 -1.80 -14.22 7.34
N ARG A 49 -1.65 -13.09 8.05
CA ARG A 49 -2.77 -12.28 8.54
C ARG A 49 -3.56 -11.66 7.39
N ILE A 50 -2.88 -11.18 6.35
CA ILE A 50 -3.55 -10.69 5.13
C ILE A 50 -4.37 -11.81 4.47
N PHE A 51 -3.82 -13.04 4.41
CA PHE A 51 -4.53 -14.21 3.89
C PHE A 51 -5.79 -14.51 4.70
N ASP A 52 -5.75 -14.44 6.04
CA ASP A 52 -6.95 -14.61 6.88
C ASP A 52 -8.07 -13.66 6.41
N PHE A 53 -7.75 -12.38 6.18
CA PHE A 53 -8.72 -11.40 5.70
C PHE A 53 -9.19 -11.67 4.28
N VAL A 54 -8.29 -12.04 3.36
CA VAL A 54 -8.65 -12.36 1.97
C VAL A 54 -9.61 -13.55 1.91
N LEU A 55 -9.41 -14.56 2.75
CA LEU A 55 -10.29 -15.73 2.82
C LEU A 55 -11.68 -15.40 3.39
N VAL A 56 -11.77 -14.44 4.31
CA VAL A 56 -13.04 -14.06 4.96
C VAL A 56 -13.82 -12.98 4.18
N GLN A 57 -13.13 -11.96 3.67
CA GLN A 57 -13.74 -10.78 3.05
C GLN A 57 -13.55 -10.72 1.52
N GLY A 58 -12.71 -11.58 0.96
CA GLY A 58 -12.37 -11.60 -0.46
C GLY A 58 -11.14 -10.76 -0.83
N THR A 59 -10.82 -10.75 -2.13
CA THR A 59 -9.59 -10.13 -2.66
C THR A 59 -9.57 -8.60 -2.61
N GLU A 60 -10.68 -7.95 -2.27
CA GLU A 60 -10.74 -6.50 -2.07
C GLU A 60 -9.84 -6.02 -0.93
N VAL A 61 -9.57 -6.90 0.05
CA VAL A 61 -8.63 -6.64 1.15
C VAL A 61 -7.26 -6.22 0.63
N ILE A 62 -6.82 -6.72 -0.52
CA ILE A 62 -5.53 -6.38 -1.10
C ILE A 62 -5.43 -4.87 -1.35
N PHE A 63 -6.51 -4.24 -1.82
CA PHE A 63 -6.58 -2.79 -2.01
C PHE A 63 -6.57 -2.05 -0.68
N LYS A 64 -7.30 -2.55 0.32
CA LYS A 64 -7.31 -1.94 1.67
C LYS A 64 -5.92 -1.94 2.29
N VAL A 65 -5.22 -3.07 2.20
CA VAL A 65 -3.84 -3.20 2.72
C VAL A 65 -2.90 -2.27 1.97
N ALA A 66 -2.95 -2.25 0.63
CA ALA A 66 -2.12 -1.36 -0.18
C ALA A 66 -2.35 0.12 0.17
N LEU A 67 -3.61 0.55 0.33
CA LEU A 67 -3.96 1.90 0.73
C LEU A 67 -3.47 2.23 2.15
N CYS A 68 -3.66 1.30 3.10
CA CYS A 68 -3.17 1.48 4.48
C CYS A 68 -1.65 1.61 4.54
N LEU A 69 -0.91 0.82 3.76
CA LEU A 69 0.54 0.89 3.69
C LEU A 69 1.01 2.23 3.15
N LEU A 70 0.45 2.67 2.03
CA LEU A 70 0.78 3.96 1.40
C LEU A 70 0.46 5.14 2.33
N SER A 71 -0.74 5.18 2.89
CA SER A 71 -1.16 6.23 3.83
C SER A 71 -0.31 6.30 5.11
N SER A 72 0.22 5.16 5.56
CA SER A 72 1.03 5.14 6.78
C SER A 72 2.47 5.63 6.56
N HIS A 73 2.88 5.81 5.30
CA HIS A 73 4.17 6.36 4.91
C HIS A 73 4.01 7.66 4.08
N GLU A 74 2.81 8.25 4.07
CA GLU A 74 2.49 9.41 3.23
C GLU A 74 3.43 10.59 3.53
N GLY A 75 3.73 10.83 4.81
CA GLY A 75 4.64 11.89 5.23
C GLY A 75 6.04 11.70 4.66
N GLU A 76 6.60 10.49 4.73
CA GLU A 76 7.94 10.21 4.21
C GLU A 76 8.00 10.17 2.69
N ILE A 77 6.94 9.69 2.04
CA ILE A 77 6.87 9.61 0.59
C ILE A 77 6.84 11.01 -0.03
N VAL A 78 6.05 11.93 0.53
CA VAL A 78 5.92 13.31 0.01
C VAL A 78 7.23 14.11 0.14
N GLU A 79 8.11 13.73 1.08
CA GLU A 79 9.45 14.34 1.22
C GLU A 79 10.48 13.80 0.20
N CYS A 80 10.14 12.74 -0.55
CA CYS A 80 11.02 12.24 -1.61
C CYS A 80 10.98 13.16 -2.83
N ASP A 81 12.14 13.68 -3.24
CA ASP A 81 12.24 14.54 -4.42
C ASP A 81 12.65 13.70 -5.64
N GLY A 82 11.77 13.63 -6.64
CA GLY A 82 12.04 12.98 -7.93
C GLY A 82 11.57 11.53 -8.07
N PHE A 83 11.42 11.08 -9.32
CA PHE A 83 10.91 9.76 -9.68
C PHE A 83 11.68 8.59 -9.04
N GLU A 84 13.02 8.62 -9.12
CA GLU A 84 13.86 7.50 -8.68
C GLU A 84 13.80 7.31 -7.16
N SER A 85 13.82 8.39 -6.38
CA SER A 85 13.78 8.34 -4.91
C SER A 85 12.44 7.78 -4.41
N ILE A 86 11.32 8.21 -5.01
CA ILE A 86 9.98 7.70 -4.68
C ILE A 86 9.88 6.21 -5.02
N VAL A 87 10.30 5.79 -6.22
CA VAL A 87 10.24 4.38 -6.63
C VAL A 87 11.13 3.50 -5.75
N ASP A 88 12.32 3.97 -5.39
CA ASP A 88 13.20 3.26 -4.46
C ASP A 88 12.52 3.10 -3.10
N TYR A 89 12.05 4.21 -2.51
CA TYR A 89 11.36 4.19 -1.22
C TYR A 89 10.23 3.16 -1.17
N LEU A 90 9.36 3.16 -2.19
CA LEU A 90 8.22 2.25 -2.28
C LEU A 90 8.62 0.77 -2.41
N LYS A 91 9.78 0.49 -3.01
CA LYS A 91 10.26 -0.88 -3.27
C LYS A 91 11.20 -1.42 -2.19
N THR A 92 11.95 -0.56 -1.52
CA THR A 92 13.03 -0.94 -0.61
C THR A 92 12.68 -0.61 0.84
N THR A 93 12.18 0.59 1.09
CA THR A 93 11.96 1.10 2.46
C THR A 93 10.58 0.72 2.97
N LEU A 94 9.52 0.95 2.20
CA LEU A 94 8.14 0.64 2.59
C LEU A 94 7.95 -0.84 3.01
N PRO A 95 8.54 -1.85 2.33
CA PRO A 95 8.39 -3.24 2.78
C PRO A 95 9.13 -3.57 4.10
N THR A 96 10.04 -2.71 4.56
CA THR A 96 10.81 -2.90 5.81
C THR A 96 10.03 -2.42 7.05
N LEU A 97 8.82 -2.92 7.20
CA LEU A 97 7.94 -2.56 8.31
C LEU A 97 8.45 -3.12 9.64
N THR A 98 8.39 -2.30 10.68
CA THR A 98 8.51 -2.76 12.06
C THR A 98 7.27 -3.57 12.47
N GLN A 99 7.40 -4.38 13.52
CA GLN A 99 6.27 -5.13 14.08
C GLN A 99 5.08 -4.23 14.43
N ALA A 100 5.35 -3.06 15.03
CA ALA A 100 4.31 -2.10 15.38
C ALA A 100 3.57 -1.56 14.15
N GLN A 101 4.29 -1.23 13.06
CA GLN A 101 3.66 -0.76 11.82
C GLN A 101 2.82 -1.85 11.16
N MET A 102 3.26 -3.11 11.20
CA MET A 102 2.49 -4.25 10.70
C MET A 102 1.18 -4.42 11.48
N GLU A 103 1.24 -4.39 12.82
CA GLU A 103 0.06 -4.48 13.69
C GLU A 103 -0.92 -3.33 13.45
N GLN A 104 -0.42 -2.10 13.34
CA GLN A 104 -1.23 -0.92 13.01
C GLN A 104 -1.90 -1.06 11.63
N THR A 105 -1.18 -1.56 10.63
CA THR A 105 -1.73 -1.78 9.28
C THR A 105 -2.87 -2.79 9.34
N ILE A 106 -2.68 -3.92 10.02
CA ILE A 106 -3.74 -4.93 10.20
C ILE A 106 -4.95 -4.35 10.93
N ALA A 107 -4.74 -3.56 11.99
CA ALA A 107 -5.82 -2.91 12.72
C ALA A 107 -6.60 -1.92 11.84
N LYS A 108 -5.91 -1.09 11.04
CA LYS A 108 -6.53 -0.14 10.11
C LYS A 108 -7.37 -0.85 9.04
N VAL A 109 -6.87 -1.95 8.48
CA VAL A 109 -7.60 -2.74 7.46
C VAL A 109 -8.95 -3.24 7.99
N HIS A 110 -9.03 -3.61 9.28
CA HIS A 110 -10.29 -4.02 9.90
C HIS A 110 -11.31 -2.87 10.00
N LEU A 111 -10.86 -1.64 10.16
CA LEU A 111 -11.72 -0.46 10.30
C LEU A 111 -12.10 0.16 8.96
N LEU A 112 -11.30 -0.07 7.91
CA LEU A 112 -11.50 0.53 6.59
C LEU A 112 -12.66 -0.15 5.85
N GLN A 113 -13.81 0.54 5.82
CA GLN A 113 -14.93 0.19 4.95
C GLN A 113 -14.80 0.93 3.62
N VAL A 114 -14.04 0.35 2.70
CA VAL A 114 -14.06 0.78 1.29
C VAL A 114 -15.37 0.26 0.70
N ASN A 115 -16.38 1.12 0.63
CA ASN A 115 -17.63 0.80 -0.05
C ASN A 115 -17.44 1.04 -1.56
N ARG A 116 -17.81 0.03 -2.36
CA ARG A 116 -17.78 0.07 -3.83
C ARG A 116 -18.76 1.10 -4.40
#